data_AF-A0A831TGQ1-F1
#
_entry.id   AF-A0A831TGQ1-F1
#
_cell.length_a   1.000
_cell.length_b   1.000
_cell.length_c   1.000
_cell.angle_alpha   90.00
_cell.angle_beta   90.00
_cell.angle_gamma   90.00
#
_symmetry.space_group_name_H-M   'P 1'
#
loop_
_entity.id
_entity.type
_entity.pdbx_description
1 polymer ?
#
loop_
_entity_poly.entity_id
_entity_poly.type
_entity_poly.pdbx_seq_one_letter_code
_entity_poly.pdbx_strand_id
1 'polypeptide(L)'
;DFLRVLPQLLRLRAHESVYRFVSRYFTHPQLRMVFSFHPLFIGGNPLRASAIYSMIPYLERQEGVFFALGGMGRVVGALADLFVDLGGEIRYGVPVERLLLSARRVDGVRLVGGEELRARAVVSNADVATTYLRLLPGEAQAGLWRRWLRRARYSMSCYLLYLGLHKRHPLLRHHTIFMPSDYEAHIRELFDGDGILSELAFYLHAPARTDPSFAPLGAESLYVLTPVPHLGQAGGWSQERTAHLRARVLSTLNYLRGLQGIDREAVVFEERTPLDFAERLGAHLGAAFSLEPVLGQSAYFRPHNRGAVPGLYLVGAGTHPGAGIPGVLLSARITSRLVLEDLAMSRKTVVAPVERLLVEPTGGRGRR
;
A
#
# COMPACT_ATOMS: atom_id res chain seq x y z
N ASP A 1 21.20 -15.25 -11.06
CA ASP A 1 21.00 -13.80 -11.29
C ASP A 1 21.33 -12.90 -10.10
N PHE A 2 20.77 -13.12 -8.90
CA PHE A 2 21.05 -12.23 -7.74
C PHE A 2 22.54 -12.06 -7.39
N LEU A 3 23.34 -13.13 -7.44
CA LEU A 3 24.78 -13.06 -7.17
C LEU A 3 25.53 -12.10 -8.11
N ARG A 4 25.03 -11.86 -9.32
CA ARG A 4 25.66 -10.95 -10.29
C ARG A 4 25.51 -9.48 -9.88
N VAL A 5 24.45 -9.12 -9.15
CA VAL A 5 24.21 -7.75 -8.69
C VAL A 5 24.77 -7.47 -7.28
N LEU A 6 25.23 -8.50 -6.57
CA LEU A 6 25.74 -8.37 -5.21
C LEU A 6 26.91 -7.38 -5.07
N PRO A 7 27.92 -7.33 -5.97
CA PRO A 7 29.00 -6.34 -5.89
C PRO A 7 28.48 -4.90 -5.99
N GLN A 8 27.49 -4.66 -6.84
CA GLN A 8 26.86 -3.34 -6.99
C GLN A 8 26.06 -2.97 -5.74
N LEU A 9 25.30 -3.90 -5.17
CA LEU A 9 24.56 -3.69 -3.92
C LEU A 9 25.48 -3.34 -2.75
N LEU A 10 26.64 -4.00 -2.65
CA LEU A 10 27.64 -3.69 -1.63
C LEU A 10 28.27 -2.31 -1.86
N ARG A 11 28.63 -1.98 -3.11
CA ARG A 11 29.14 -0.65 -3.49
C ARG A 11 28.13 0.46 -3.17
N LEU A 12 26.85 0.22 -3.40
CA LEU A 12 25.74 1.12 -3.10
C LEU A 12 25.29 1.05 -1.62
N ARG A 13 25.99 0.29 -0.77
CA ARG A 13 25.71 0.18 0.67
C ARG A 13 24.29 -0.29 1.00
N ALA A 14 23.69 -1.13 0.15
CA ALA A 14 22.35 -1.69 0.36
C ALA A 14 22.22 -2.49 1.68
N HIS A 15 23.32 -2.90 2.30
CA HIS A 15 23.35 -3.55 3.61
C HIS A 15 23.20 -2.59 4.79
N GLU A 16 23.44 -1.29 4.59
CA GLU A 16 23.21 -0.27 5.60
C GLU A 16 21.74 0.16 5.61
N SER A 17 21.26 0.66 6.76
CA SER A 17 19.97 1.33 6.79
C SER A 17 20.02 2.67 6.07
N VAL A 18 18.91 3.11 5.50
CA VAL A 18 18.84 4.41 4.81
C VAL A 18 19.24 5.56 5.72
N TYR A 19 18.85 5.52 7.00
CA TYR A 19 19.24 6.55 7.97
C TYR A 19 20.75 6.61 8.17
N ARG A 20 21.40 5.47 8.35
CA ARG A 20 22.87 5.39 8.49
C ARG A 20 23.57 5.90 7.24
N PHE A 21 23.10 5.48 6.06
CA PHE A 21 23.66 5.88 4.78
C PHE A 21 23.60 7.40 4.57
N VAL A 22 22.43 8.00 4.78
CA VAL A 22 22.18 9.44 4.65
C VAL A 22 22.97 10.26 5.68
N SER A 23 23.15 9.73 6.90
CA SER A 23 23.90 10.40 7.97
C SER A 23 25.37 10.65 7.66
N ARG A 24 25.91 10.00 6.62
CA ARG A 24 27.27 10.22 6.11
C ARG A 24 27.39 11.52 5.30
N TYR A 25 26.29 11.98 4.71
CA TYR A 25 26.24 13.16 3.84
C TYR A 25 25.70 14.39 4.56
N PHE A 26 24.89 14.21 5.61
CA PHE A 26 24.26 15.31 6.33
C PHE A 26 24.57 15.24 7.82
N THR A 27 24.94 16.37 8.41
CA THR A 27 25.14 16.54 9.86
C THR A 27 23.88 17.04 10.56
N HIS A 28 23.11 17.92 9.91
CA HIS A 28 21.91 18.51 10.49
C HIS A 28 20.78 17.46 10.66
N PRO A 29 20.16 17.32 11.85
CA PRO A 29 19.14 16.30 12.11
C PRO A 29 17.95 16.34 11.14
N GLN A 30 17.46 17.54 10.81
CA GLN A 30 16.33 17.69 9.89
C GLN A 30 16.66 17.24 8.45
N LEU A 31 17.91 17.40 7.99
CA LEU A 31 18.31 16.92 6.67
C LEU A 31 18.41 15.40 6.65
N ARG A 32 18.93 14.80 7.73
CA ARG A 32 18.92 13.33 7.88
C ARG A 32 17.50 12.79 7.83
N MET A 33 16.55 13.44 8.50
CA MET A 33 15.14 13.09 8.46
C MET A 33 14.57 13.20 7.03
N VAL A 34 14.71 14.36 6.36
CA VAL A 34 14.19 14.59 5.00
C VAL A 34 14.70 13.56 3.99
N PHE A 35 15.97 13.16 4.07
CA PHE A 35 16.52 12.21 3.10
C PHE A 35 16.36 10.73 3.51
N SER A 36 15.90 10.45 4.74
CA SER A 36 15.73 9.08 5.22
C SER A 36 14.29 8.64 5.46
N PHE A 37 13.29 9.52 5.47
CA PHE A 37 11.92 9.15 5.85
C PHE A 37 11.17 8.30 4.81
N HIS A 38 11.61 8.29 3.55
CA HIS A 38 10.91 7.66 2.42
C HIS A 38 10.51 6.18 2.60
N PRO A 39 11.24 5.31 3.35
CA PRO A 39 10.75 3.97 3.65
C PRO A 39 9.37 3.95 4.34
N LEU A 40 8.97 5.02 5.03
CA LEU A 40 7.62 5.14 5.60
C LEU A 40 6.54 5.11 4.52
N PHE A 41 6.80 5.53 3.28
CA PHE A 41 5.84 5.45 2.16
C PHE A 41 5.50 4.02 1.74
N ILE A 42 6.34 3.07 2.13
CA ILE A 42 6.14 1.64 1.91
C ILE A 42 6.16 0.87 3.24
N GLY A 43 5.90 1.57 4.35
CA GLY A 43 5.72 1.03 5.69
C GLY A 43 6.96 0.40 6.33
N GLY A 44 8.15 0.82 5.92
CA GLY A 44 9.42 0.36 6.48
C GLY A 44 10.02 1.29 7.52
N ASN A 45 10.75 0.70 8.46
CA ASN A 45 11.51 1.43 9.48
C ASN A 45 12.78 2.04 8.87
N PRO A 46 12.96 3.37 8.79
CA PRO A 46 14.16 4.01 8.23
C PRO A 46 15.50 3.61 8.89
N LEU A 47 15.46 3.16 10.15
CA LEU A 47 16.62 2.67 10.89
C LEU A 47 17.01 1.22 10.51
N ARG A 48 16.16 0.50 9.76
CA ARG A 48 16.38 -0.89 9.30
C ARG A 48 16.26 -1.08 7.79
N ALA A 49 15.41 -0.29 7.14
CA ALA A 49 15.14 -0.34 5.72
C ALA A 49 16.42 -0.04 4.95
N SER A 50 16.66 -0.83 3.91
CA SER A 50 17.90 -0.79 3.14
C SER A 50 18.14 0.57 2.49
N ALA A 51 19.41 0.98 2.39
CA ALA A 51 19.82 2.18 1.66
C ALA A 51 19.37 2.21 0.19
N ILE A 52 18.94 1.09 -0.42
CA ILE A 52 18.39 1.12 -1.79
C ILE A 52 17.21 2.09 -1.92
N TYR A 53 16.44 2.26 -0.84
CA TYR A 53 15.25 3.13 -0.86
C TYR A 53 15.59 4.62 -0.90
N SER A 54 16.87 5.00 -0.77
CA SER A 54 17.32 6.36 -1.10
C SER A 54 17.15 6.71 -2.58
N MET A 55 16.84 5.74 -3.44
CA MET A 55 16.47 6.01 -4.84
C MET A 55 15.11 6.72 -4.97
N ILE A 56 14.18 6.55 -4.01
CA ILE A 56 12.84 7.13 -4.07
C ILE A 56 12.89 8.67 -4.20
N PRO A 57 13.58 9.41 -3.31
CA PRO A 57 13.66 10.86 -3.44
C PRO A 57 14.34 11.32 -4.74
N TYR A 58 15.28 10.52 -5.27
CA TYR A 58 15.89 10.81 -6.56
C TYR A 58 14.88 10.71 -7.69
N LEU A 59 14.08 9.64 -7.72
CA LEU A 59 13.03 9.44 -8.73
C LEU A 59 11.97 10.53 -8.66
N GLU A 60 11.50 10.90 -7.47
CA GLU A 60 10.54 12.00 -7.30
C GLU A 60 11.11 13.34 -7.79
N ARG A 61 12.40 13.60 -7.57
CA ARG A 61 13.06 14.82 -8.03
C ARG A 61 13.32 14.83 -9.55
N GLN A 62 13.67 13.70 -10.14
CA GLN A 62 14.00 13.61 -11.57
C GLN A 62 12.76 13.55 -12.46
N GLU A 63 11.80 12.68 -12.11
CA GLU A 63 10.63 12.41 -12.94
C GLU A 63 9.46 13.32 -12.58
N GLY A 64 9.44 13.84 -11.35
CA GLY A 64 8.38 14.70 -10.83
C GLY A 64 7.31 13.94 -10.04
N VAL A 65 6.36 14.70 -9.49
CA VAL A 65 5.21 14.22 -8.73
C VAL A 65 3.94 14.60 -9.48
N PHE A 66 3.11 13.60 -9.78
CA PHE A 66 1.90 13.76 -10.60
C PHE A 66 0.65 13.44 -9.80
N PHE A 67 -0.43 14.16 -10.11
CA PHE A 67 -1.76 13.88 -9.61
C PHE A 67 -2.70 13.64 -10.79
N ALA A 68 -3.38 12.50 -10.81
CA ALA A 68 -4.43 12.24 -11.80
C ALA A 68 -5.66 13.07 -11.46
N LEU A 69 -6.20 13.84 -12.42
CA LEU A 69 -7.48 14.54 -12.23
C LEU A 69 -8.61 13.53 -12.02
N GLY A 70 -9.52 13.81 -11.08
CA GLY A 70 -10.46 12.85 -10.51
C GLY A 70 -9.85 11.86 -9.51
N GLY A 71 -8.53 11.95 -9.27
CA GLY A 71 -7.75 11.16 -8.34
C GLY A 71 -7.60 9.68 -8.70
N MET A 72 -7.02 8.92 -7.76
CA MET A 72 -6.71 7.50 -7.97
C MET A 72 -7.95 6.63 -8.20
N GLY A 73 -9.11 7.02 -7.67
CA GLY A 73 -10.37 6.32 -7.94
C GLY A 73 -10.73 6.28 -9.42
N ARG A 74 -10.48 7.38 -10.15
CA ARG A 74 -10.72 7.44 -11.60
C ARG A 74 -9.75 6.54 -12.37
N VAL A 75 -8.50 6.45 -11.94
CA VAL A 75 -7.50 5.53 -12.53
C VAL A 75 -7.93 4.08 -12.35
N VAL A 76 -8.38 3.70 -11.15
CA VAL A 76 -8.88 2.34 -10.87
C VAL A 76 -10.13 2.04 -11.70
N GLY A 77 -11.08 2.99 -11.79
CA GLY A 77 -12.28 2.85 -12.61
C GLY A 77 -11.94 2.62 -14.09
N ALA A 78 -11.06 3.44 -14.67
CA ALA A 78 -10.64 3.30 -16.06
C ALA A 78 -9.96 1.95 -16.36
N LEU A 79 -9.17 1.42 -15.41
CA LEU A 79 -8.57 0.08 -15.55
C LEU A 79 -9.63 -1.03 -15.48
N ALA A 80 -10.65 -0.89 -14.63
CA ALA A 80 -11.76 -1.83 -14.54
C ALA A 80 -12.61 -1.82 -15.81
N ASP A 81 -12.96 -0.63 -16.31
CA ASP A 81 -13.72 -0.45 -17.55
C ASP A 81 -12.96 -1.09 -18.73
N LEU A 82 -11.66 -0.80 -18.86
CA LEU A 82 -10.82 -1.43 -19.88
C LEU A 82 -10.78 -2.95 -19.75
N PHE A 83 -10.69 -3.49 -18.54
CA PHE A 83 -10.70 -4.94 -18.34
C PHE A 83 -12.01 -5.58 -18.81
N VAL A 84 -13.15 -4.95 -18.54
CA VAL A 84 -14.47 -5.42 -18.99
C VAL A 84 -14.60 -5.29 -20.52
N ASP A 85 -14.16 -4.19 -21.11
CA ASP A 85 -14.16 -3.99 -22.57
C ASP A 85 -13.32 -5.03 -23.32
N LEU A 86 -12.28 -5.55 -22.67
CA LEU A 86 -11.45 -6.66 -23.17
C LEU A 86 -12.09 -8.04 -22.99
N GLY A 87 -13.31 -8.11 -22.46
CA GLY A 87 -14.08 -9.34 -22.22
C GLY A 87 -13.86 -9.97 -20.84
N GLY A 88 -13.22 -9.24 -19.91
CA GLY A 88 -13.08 -9.66 -18.52
C GLY A 88 -14.39 -9.54 -17.73
N GLU A 89 -14.56 -10.37 -16.71
CA GLU A 89 -15.71 -10.31 -15.79
C GLU A 89 -15.24 -9.88 -14.39
N ILE A 90 -15.92 -8.88 -13.80
CA ILE A 90 -15.67 -8.44 -12.42
C ILE A 90 -16.89 -8.78 -11.57
N ARG A 91 -16.69 -9.62 -10.55
CA ARG A 91 -17.72 -9.94 -9.55
C ARG A 91 -17.38 -9.25 -8.23
N TYR A 92 -18.30 -8.43 -7.72
CA TYR A 92 -18.16 -7.75 -6.43
C TYR A 92 -18.94 -8.49 -5.33
N GLY A 93 -18.54 -8.31 -4.07
CA GLY A 93 -19.24 -8.92 -2.93
C GLY A 93 -19.14 -10.45 -2.86
N VAL A 94 -18.21 -11.06 -3.60
CA VAL A 94 -18.01 -12.52 -3.68
C VAL A 94 -16.65 -12.94 -3.11
N PRO A 95 -16.46 -12.94 -1.78
CA PRO A 95 -15.19 -13.31 -1.20
C PRO A 95 -14.81 -14.76 -1.53
N VAL A 96 -13.55 -14.98 -1.89
CA VAL A 96 -12.99 -16.32 -2.06
C VAL A 96 -12.76 -16.94 -0.67
N GLU A 97 -13.34 -18.12 -0.44
CA GLU A 97 -13.18 -18.87 0.79
C GLU A 97 -11.87 -19.67 0.79
N ARG A 98 -11.61 -20.41 -0.30
CA ARG A 98 -10.43 -21.28 -0.42
C ARG A 98 -10.02 -21.53 -1.87
N LEU A 99 -8.75 -21.84 -2.06
CA LEU A 99 -8.23 -22.41 -3.31
C LEU A 99 -8.63 -23.89 -3.41
N LEU A 100 -8.96 -24.33 -4.61
CA LEU A 100 -9.24 -25.74 -4.91
C LEU A 100 -7.98 -26.38 -5.52
N LEU A 101 -7.68 -27.60 -5.09
CA LEU A 101 -6.52 -28.35 -5.54
C LEU A 101 -6.95 -29.71 -6.11
N SER A 102 -6.36 -30.09 -7.24
CA SER A 102 -6.51 -31.42 -7.85
C SER A 102 -5.15 -31.90 -8.32
N ALA A 103 -4.79 -33.16 -8.04
CA ALA A 103 -3.49 -33.76 -8.40
C ALA A 103 -2.27 -32.87 -8.05
N ARG A 104 -2.31 -32.19 -6.88
CA ARG A 104 -1.30 -31.22 -6.40
C ARG A 104 -1.12 -29.96 -7.27
N ARG A 105 -2.08 -29.63 -8.11
CA ARG A 105 -2.17 -28.38 -8.89
C ARG A 105 -3.37 -27.56 -8.40
N VAL A 106 -3.34 -26.25 -8.62
CA VAL A 106 -4.55 -25.43 -8.57
C VAL A 106 -5.57 -25.90 -9.59
N ASP A 107 -6.83 -25.96 -9.17
CA ASP A 107 -7.98 -26.35 -9.99
C ASP A 107 -9.14 -25.34 -9.94
N GLY A 108 -8.95 -24.22 -9.22
CA GLY A 108 -9.96 -23.18 -9.12
C GLY A 108 -10.05 -22.56 -7.73
N VAL A 109 -11.20 -21.95 -7.45
CA VAL A 109 -11.53 -21.32 -6.17
C VAL A 109 -12.93 -21.72 -5.73
N ARG A 110 -13.15 -21.79 -4.42
CA ARG A 110 -14.48 -21.84 -3.81
C ARG A 110 -14.80 -20.48 -3.22
N LEU A 111 -15.97 -19.97 -3.50
CA LEU A 111 -16.49 -18.72 -2.98
C LEU A 111 -17.20 -18.96 -1.65
N VAL A 112 -17.27 -17.92 -0.82
CA VAL A 112 -18.17 -17.92 0.35
C VAL A 112 -19.61 -18.09 -0.17
N GLY A 113 -20.32 -19.08 0.37
CA GLY A 113 -21.63 -19.52 -0.13
C GLY A 113 -21.58 -20.84 -0.91
N GLY A 114 -20.40 -21.37 -1.20
CA GLY A 114 -20.20 -22.73 -1.70
C GLY A 114 -20.07 -22.88 -3.22
N GLU A 115 -20.28 -21.82 -4.00
CA GLU A 115 -20.02 -21.82 -5.44
C GLU A 115 -18.54 -22.14 -5.73
N GLU A 116 -18.30 -23.01 -6.71
CA GLU A 116 -16.94 -23.36 -7.15
C GLU A 116 -16.70 -22.89 -8.58
N LEU A 117 -15.60 -22.16 -8.77
CA LEU A 117 -15.14 -21.69 -10.08
C LEU A 117 -13.88 -22.45 -10.47
N ARG A 118 -13.97 -23.25 -11.55
CA ARG A 118 -12.83 -24.03 -12.06
C ARG A 118 -11.91 -23.18 -12.93
N ALA A 119 -10.60 -23.32 -12.74
CA ALA A 119 -9.61 -22.55 -13.50
C ALA A 119 -8.27 -23.30 -13.64
N ARG A 120 -7.63 -23.17 -14.81
CA ARG A 120 -6.29 -23.74 -15.08
C ARG A 120 -5.15 -23.02 -14.35
N ALA A 121 -5.40 -21.77 -13.97
CA ALA A 121 -4.50 -20.91 -13.23
C ALA A 121 -5.32 -19.96 -12.34
N VAL A 122 -4.79 -19.64 -11.16
CA VAL A 122 -5.34 -18.63 -10.25
C VAL A 122 -4.25 -17.62 -9.93
N VAL A 123 -4.54 -16.35 -10.18
CA VAL A 123 -3.66 -15.22 -9.80
C VAL A 123 -4.24 -14.57 -8.55
N SER A 124 -3.56 -14.74 -7.41
CA SER A 124 -3.97 -14.12 -6.16
C SER A 124 -3.34 -12.73 -6.02
N ASN A 125 -4.18 -11.70 -5.98
CA ASN A 125 -3.82 -10.33 -5.56
C ASN A 125 -4.20 -10.06 -4.09
N ALA A 126 -4.68 -11.07 -3.36
CA ALA A 126 -4.85 -10.96 -1.91
C ALA A 126 -3.47 -10.83 -1.25
N ASP A 127 -3.42 -10.33 -0.01
CA ASP A 127 -2.17 -10.32 0.75
C ASP A 127 -1.52 -11.71 0.73
N VAL A 128 -0.20 -11.75 0.55
CA VAL A 128 0.53 -13.01 0.35
C VAL A 128 0.40 -13.93 1.57
N ALA A 129 0.38 -13.36 2.78
CA ALA A 129 0.15 -14.12 3.99
C ALA A 129 -1.31 -14.59 4.08
N THR A 130 -2.29 -13.79 3.68
CA THR A 130 -3.69 -14.25 3.56
C THR A 130 -3.82 -15.41 2.57
N THR A 131 -3.20 -15.31 1.40
CA THR A 131 -3.21 -16.38 0.39
C THR A 131 -2.66 -17.68 0.95
N TYR A 132 -1.45 -17.65 1.54
CA TYR A 132 -0.80 -18.87 2.02
C TYR A 132 -1.31 -19.38 3.35
N LEU A 133 -1.72 -18.51 4.27
CA LEU A 133 -2.10 -18.90 5.63
C LEU A 133 -3.58 -19.23 5.75
N ARG A 134 -4.45 -18.61 4.93
CA ARG A 134 -5.91 -18.77 5.00
C ARG A 134 -6.50 -19.48 3.77
N LEU A 135 -6.25 -18.95 2.57
CA LEU A 135 -6.95 -19.41 1.36
C LEU A 135 -6.42 -20.74 0.82
N LEU A 136 -5.11 -20.97 0.92
CA LEU A 136 -4.51 -22.22 0.47
C LEU A 136 -4.85 -23.36 1.46
N PRO A 137 -5.31 -24.53 1.01
CA PRO A 137 -5.57 -25.68 1.88
C PRO A 137 -4.32 -26.21 2.59
N GLY A 138 -4.50 -26.83 3.76
CA GLY A 138 -3.41 -27.31 4.61
C GLY A 138 -2.56 -28.41 3.96
N GLU A 139 -3.19 -29.24 3.13
CA GLU A 139 -2.58 -30.32 2.35
C GLU A 139 -1.66 -29.82 1.21
N ALA A 140 -1.65 -28.53 0.91
CA ALA A 140 -0.76 -27.96 -0.09
C ALA A 140 0.71 -27.99 0.37
N GLN A 141 1.64 -28.25 -0.56
CA GLN A 141 3.08 -28.27 -0.31
C GLN A 141 3.69 -26.86 -0.15
N ALA A 142 3.16 -26.08 0.81
CA ALA A 142 3.58 -24.71 1.11
C ALA A 142 4.11 -24.53 2.54
N GLY A 143 4.49 -25.63 3.21
CA GLY A 143 4.89 -25.61 4.62
C GLY A 143 6.02 -24.63 4.95
N LEU A 144 7.04 -24.56 4.09
CA LEU A 144 8.16 -23.61 4.23
C LEU A 144 7.68 -22.16 4.15
N TRP A 145 6.85 -21.83 3.16
CA TRP A 145 6.29 -20.49 3.00
C TRP A 145 5.38 -20.11 4.16
N ARG A 146 4.51 -21.01 4.62
CA ARG A 146 3.67 -20.77 5.81
C ARG A 146 4.52 -20.50 7.05
N ARG A 147 5.58 -21.28 7.26
CA ARG A 147 6.50 -21.13 8.40
C ARG A 147 7.26 -19.80 8.35
N TRP A 148 7.69 -19.40 7.17
CA TRP A 148 8.38 -18.12 6.93
C TRP A 148 7.42 -16.95 7.13
N LEU A 149 6.23 -16.95 6.50
CA LEU A 149 5.25 -15.87 6.60
C LEU A 149 4.76 -15.62 8.03
N ARG A 150 4.64 -16.66 8.86
CA ARG A 150 4.30 -16.49 10.29
C ARG A 150 5.40 -15.78 11.10
N ARG A 151 6.64 -15.79 10.63
CA ARG A 151 7.82 -15.19 11.29
C ARG A 151 8.35 -13.95 10.57
N ALA A 152 7.82 -13.66 9.39
CA ALA A 152 8.22 -12.52 8.60
C ALA A 152 7.86 -11.22 9.34
N ARG A 153 8.60 -10.16 9.04
CA ARG A 153 8.28 -8.82 9.52
C ARG A 153 7.27 -8.17 8.59
N TYR A 154 6.21 -7.62 9.17
CA TYR A 154 5.18 -6.91 8.42
C TYR A 154 5.38 -5.41 8.55
N SER A 155 4.95 -4.68 7.54
CA SER A 155 5.02 -3.23 7.52
C SER A 155 4.20 -2.64 8.66
N MET A 156 4.48 -1.40 9.03
CA MET A 156 3.54 -0.62 9.84
C MET A 156 2.14 -0.57 9.19
N SER A 157 1.16 -0.18 9.97
CA SER A 157 -0.18 0.17 9.49
C SER A 157 -0.35 1.68 9.45
N CYS A 158 -1.57 2.12 9.15
CA CYS A 158 -1.94 3.52 9.10
C CYS A 158 -3.31 3.74 9.75
N TYR A 159 -3.45 4.88 10.40
CA TYR A 159 -4.72 5.47 10.71
C TYR A 159 -4.98 6.60 9.71
N LEU A 160 -6.17 6.56 9.09
CA LEU A 160 -6.58 7.54 8.10
C LEU A 160 -7.74 8.35 8.65
N LEU A 161 -7.62 9.68 8.56
CA LEU A 161 -8.67 10.63 8.92
C LEU A 161 -8.99 11.50 7.70
N TYR A 162 -10.22 11.39 7.20
CA TYR A 162 -10.73 12.20 6.11
C TYR A 162 -11.58 13.33 6.69
N LEU A 163 -11.31 14.57 6.27
CA LEU A 163 -11.98 15.78 6.75
C LEU A 163 -12.60 16.53 5.57
N GLY A 164 -13.88 16.85 5.68
CA GLY A 164 -14.52 17.88 4.86
C GLY A 164 -14.62 19.18 5.63
N LEU A 165 -14.04 20.27 5.11
CA LEU A 165 -14.04 21.58 5.75
C LEU A 165 -14.87 22.57 4.94
N HIS A 166 -15.62 23.44 5.60
CA HIS A 166 -16.50 24.41 4.93
C HIS A 166 -15.77 25.63 4.34
N LYS A 167 -14.47 25.80 4.63
CA LYS A 167 -13.66 26.93 4.17
C LYS A 167 -12.34 26.47 3.58
N ARG A 168 -11.74 27.31 2.73
CA ARG A 168 -10.40 27.11 2.17
C ARG A 168 -9.32 27.46 3.18
N HIS A 169 -8.19 26.75 3.10
CA HIS A 169 -6.99 27.03 3.88
C HIS A 169 -5.81 27.38 2.94
N PRO A 170 -5.57 28.67 2.65
CA PRO A 170 -4.63 29.10 1.60
C PRO A 170 -3.19 28.66 1.78
N LEU A 171 -2.76 28.38 3.02
CA LEU A 171 -1.41 27.94 3.33
C LEU A 171 -1.19 26.44 3.04
N LEU A 172 -2.26 25.68 2.78
CA LEU A 172 -2.13 24.27 2.44
C LEU A 172 -1.54 24.07 1.06
N ARG A 173 -0.54 23.19 1.01
CA ARG A 173 -0.02 22.60 -0.22
C ARG A 173 -0.72 21.27 -0.47
N HIS A 174 -0.65 20.81 -1.72
CA HIS A 174 -1.23 19.53 -2.11
C HIS A 174 -0.72 18.39 -1.22
N HIS A 175 0.60 18.35 -0.96
CA HIS A 175 1.26 17.40 -0.07
C HIS A 175 1.97 18.17 1.05
N THR A 176 1.70 17.81 2.31
CA THR A 176 2.41 18.33 3.47
C THR A 176 2.81 17.16 4.36
N ILE A 177 4.07 17.12 4.78
CA ILE A 177 4.58 16.11 5.70
C ILE A 177 4.89 16.80 7.02
N PHE A 178 4.25 16.33 8.09
CA PHE A 178 4.54 16.72 9.45
C PHE A 178 5.38 15.63 10.11
N MET A 179 6.50 16.04 10.69
CA MET A 179 7.43 15.15 11.37
C MET A 179 7.62 15.57 12.83
N PRO A 180 7.82 14.61 13.73
CA PRO A 180 8.12 14.86 15.14
C PRO A 180 9.47 15.56 15.30
N SER A 181 9.66 16.20 16.46
CA SER A 181 10.92 16.85 16.80
C SER A 181 12.06 15.84 17.00
N ASP A 182 11.77 14.71 17.67
CA ASP A 182 12.68 13.57 17.78
C ASP A 182 12.28 12.45 16.81
N TYR A 183 12.85 12.51 15.61
CA TYR A 183 12.61 11.54 14.55
C TYR A 183 13.04 10.11 14.94
N GLU A 184 14.19 9.93 15.58
CA GLU A 184 14.67 8.58 15.91
C GLU A 184 13.84 7.93 17.01
N ALA A 185 13.48 8.69 18.05
CA ALA A 185 12.60 8.19 19.11
C ALA A 185 11.25 7.79 18.54
N HIS A 186 10.63 8.62 17.71
CA HIS A 186 9.35 8.30 17.06
C HIS A 186 9.41 7.02 16.22
N ILE A 187 10.47 6.81 15.44
CA ILE A 187 10.62 5.58 14.66
C ILE A 187 10.75 4.35 15.58
N ARG A 188 11.46 4.45 16.71
CA ARG A 188 11.55 3.35 17.68
C ARG A 188 10.18 3.07 18.33
N GLU A 189 9.45 4.09 18.76
CA GLU A 189 8.11 3.95 19.32
C GLU A 189 7.14 3.27 18.32
N LEU A 190 7.18 3.68 17.06
CA LEU A 190 6.31 3.17 16.00
C LEU A 190 6.57 1.69 15.67
N PHE A 191 7.83 1.28 15.51
CA PHE A 191 8.19 -0.04 15.01
C PHE A 191 8.57 -1.06 16.09
N ASP A 192 8.99 -0.58 17.27
CA ASP A 192 9.52 -1.41 18.34
C ASP A 192 8.83 -1.18 19.69
N GLY A 193 7.97 -0.15 19.80
CA GLY A 193 7.21 0.17 20.99
C GLY A 193 5.86 -0.55 21.09
N ASP A 194 5.14 -0.21 22.15
CA ASP A 194 3.78 -0.70 22.49
C ASP A 194 2.66 -0.01 21.67
N GLY A 195 3.04 0.92 20.80
CA GLY A 195 2.13 1.67 19.96
C GLY A 195 1.52 2.91 20.58
N ILE A 196 2.06 3.38 21.69
CA ILE A 196 1.87 4.74 22.19
C ILE A 196 2.96 5.62 21.58
N LEU A 197 2.54 6.63 20.81
CA LEU A 197 3.46 7.57 20.15
C LEU A 197 3.52 8.87 20.94
N SER A 198 4.69 9.31 21.39
CA SER A 198 4.84 10.55 22.15
C SER A 198 4.50 11.77 21.28
N GLU A 199 5.01 11.77 20.05
CA GLU A 199 4.69 12.75 19.00
C GLU A 199 4.10 12.02 17.78
N LEU A 200 3.27 12.73 17.00
CA LEU A 200 2.70 12.19 15.77
C LEU A 200 3.51 12.67 14.55
N ALA A 201 3.88 11.73 13.68
CA ALA A 201 4.14 12.04 12.28
C ALA A 201 2.84 11.88 11.50
N PHE A 202 2.59 12.75 10.53
CA PHE A 202 1.50 12.49 9.58
C PHE A 202 1.76 13.13 8.23
N TYR A 203 1.15 12.52 7.22
CA TYR A 203 1.05 13.06 5.89
C TYR A 203 -0.34 13.67 5.72
N LEU A 204 -0.38 14.94 5.32
CA LEU A 204 -1.58 15.70 5.03
C LEU A 204 -1.68 15.93 3.52
N HIS A 205 -2.80 15.51 2.95
CA HIS A 205 -3.14 15.64 1.54
C HIS A 205 -4.32 16.59 1.37
N ALA A 206 -4.16 17.61 0.53
CA ALA A 206 -5.21 18.56 0.17
C ALA A 206 -5.39 18.54 -1.36
N PRO A 207 -6.09 17.53 -1.92
CA PRO A 207 -6.18 17.34 -3.36
C PRO A 207 -6.89 18.49 -4.08
N ALA A 208 -7.81 19.17 -3.38
CA ALA A 208 -8.54 20.32 -3.92
C ALA A 208 -7.66 21.55 -4.20
N ARG A 209 -6.35 21.48 -3.87
CA ARG A 209 -5.33 22.46 -4.27
C ARG A 209 -4.86 22.27 -5.72
N THR A 210 -5.02 21.09 -6.28
CA THR A 210 -4.68 20.79 -7.69
C THR A 210 -5.92 20.52 -8.52
N ASP A 211 -6.90 19.81 -7.95
CA ASP A 211 -8.15 19.47 -8.63
C ASP A 211 -9.35 19.97 -7.82
N PRO A 212 -9.94 21.12 -8.20
CA PRO A 212 -11.07 21.70 -7.48
C PRO A 212 -12.28 20.77 -7.33
N SER A 213 -12.42 19.71 -8.12
CA SER A 213 -13.55 18.77 -8.01
C SER A 213 -13.56 17.98 -6.69
N PHE A 214 -12.46 17.99 -5.93
CA PHE A 214 -12.33 17.27 -4.66
C PHE A 214 -13.02 17.97 -3.47
N ALA A 215 -13.53 19.18 -3.64
CA ALA A 215 -14.31 19.86 -2.61
C ALA A 215 -15.36 20.79 -3.25
N PRO A 216 -16.50 21.03 -2.58
CA PRO A 216 -17.43 22.08 -2.99
C PRO A 216 -16.74 23.46 -3.13
N LEU A 217 -17.38 24.36 -3.87
CA LEU A 217 -16.86 25.73 -4.03
C LEU A 217 -16.67 26.38 -2.65
N GLY A 218 -15.49 26.95 -2.41
CA GLY A 218 -15.14 27.57 -1.12
C GLY A 218 -14.78 26.61 0.02
N ALA A 219 -14.95 25.30 -0.17
CA ALA A 219 -14.66 24.26 0.82
C ALA A 219 -13.28 23.59 0.58
N GLU A 220 -12.82 22.79 1.53
CA GLU A 220 -11.59 21.99 1.44
C GLU A 220 -11.88 20.52 1.76
N SER A 221 -11.15 19.61 1.14
CA SER A 221 -11.13 18.20 1.53
C SER A 221 -9.71 17.81 1.90
N LEU A 222 -9.56 17.22 3.08
CA LEU A 222 -8.27 16.78 3.60
C LEU A 222 -8.28 15.29 3.87
N TYR A 223 -7.13 14.68 3.62
CA TYR A 223 -6.82 13.32 4.01
C TYR A 223 -5.55 13.34 4.86
N VAL A 224 -5.64 12.81 6.08
CA VAL A 224 -4.52 12.72 7.03
C VAL A 224 -4.17 11.25 7.22
N LEU A 225 -2.93 10.88 6.92
CA LEU A 225 -2.37 9.56 7.21
C LEU A 225 -1.40 9.68 8.38
N THR A 226 -1.69 8.95 9.46
CA THR A 226 -0.79 8.79 10.60
C THR A 226 -0.25 7.36 10.62
N PRO A 227 1.07 7.16 10.54
CA PRO A 227 1.67 5.84 10.75
C PRO A 227 1.35 5.31 12.14
N VAL A 228 0.94 4.05 12.22
CA VAL A 228 0.67 3.36 13.49
C VAL A 228 1.17 1.92 13.42
N PRO A 229 1.44 1.24 14.54
CA PRO A 229 1.83 -0.17 14.48
C PRO A 229 0.72 -1.03 13.88
N HIS A 230 1.10 -2.13 13.23
CA HIS A 230 0.14 -3.13 12.76
C HIS A 230 -0.49 -3.88 13.93
N LEU A 231 -1.64 -4.53 13.73
CA LEU A 231 -2.44 -5.16 14.81
C LEU A 231 -1.65 -6.17 15.65
N GLY A 232 -0.76 -6.94 15.01
CA GLY A 232 0.09 -7.92 15.71
C GLY A 232 1.10 -7.32 16.70
N GLN A 233 1.50 -6.06 16.52
CA GLN A 233 2.38 -5.32 17.45
C GLN A 233 1.54 -4.49 18.41
N ALA A 234 0.45 -3.90 17.91
CA ALA A 234 -0.39 -2.96 18.64
C ALA A 234 -1.29 -3.62 19.71
N GLY A 235 -1.35 -4.96 19.77
CA GLY A 235 -2.21 -5.70 20.70
C GLY A 235 -3.72 -5.58 20.40
N GLY A 236 -4.08 -5.19 19.17
CA GLY A 236 -5.46 -4.90 18.77
C GLY A 236 -5.75 -3.40 18.59
N TRP A 237 -7.02 -3.07 18.36
CA TRP A 237 -7.46 -1.70 18.08
C TRP A 237 -8.87 -1.46 18.64
N SER A 238 -9.03 -0.53 19.58
CA SER A 238 -10.32 -0.22 20.19
C SER A 238 -10.92 1.08 19.65
N GLN A 239 -12.21 1.28 19.92
CA GLN A 239 -12.88 2.55 19.63
C GLN A 239 -12.29 3.70 20.47
N GLU A 240 -11.90 3.48 21.73
CA GLU A 240 -11.25 4.53 22.53
C GLU A 240 -9.90 4.91 21.94
N ARG A 241 -9.10 3.94 21.48
CA ARG A 241 -7.82 4.22 20.79
C ARG A 241 -8.02 5.07 19.55
N THR A 242 -9.06 4.77 18.77
CA THR A 242 -9.44 5.54 17.58
C THR A 242 -9.80 6.98 17.96
N ALA A 243 -10.69 7.16 18.93
CA ALA A 243 -11.11 8.48 19.38
C ALA A 243 -9.95 9.31 19.97
N HIS A 244 -9.07 8.67 20.73
CA HIS A 244 -7.87 9.30 21.28
C HIS A 244 -6.91 9.76 20.18
N LEU A 245 -6.63 8.90 19.19
CA LEU A 245 -5.76 9.25 18.08
C LEU A 245 -6.36 10.37 17.21
N ARG A 246 -7.67 10.33 16.91
CA ARG A 246 -8.39 11.41 16.23
C ARG A 246 -8.22 12.74 16.95
N ALA A 247 -8.47 12.78 18.26
CA ALA A 247 -8.35 13.98 19.07
C ALA A 247 -6.91 14.53 19.04
N ARG A 248 -5.91 13.66 19.10
CA ARG A 248 -4.50 14.05 18.99
C ARG A 248 -4.16 14.60 17.60
N VAL A 249 -4.59 13.95 16.52
CA VAL A 249 -4.38 14.44 15.16
C VAL A 249 -4.99 15.83 14.98
N LEU A 250 -6.25 16.02 15.39
CA LEU A 250 -6.93 17.31 15.30
C LEU A 250 -6.25 18.39 16.14
N SER A 251 -5.83 18.03 17.36
CA SER A 251 -5.05 18.93 18.22
C SER A 251 -3.74 19.34 17.55
N THR A 252 -2.98 18.40 16.99
CA THR A 252 -1.73 18.73 16.28
C THR A 252 -1.98 19.61 15.06
N LEU A 253 -3.01 19.33 14.26
CA LEU A 253 -3.39 20.16 13.12
C LEU A 253 -3.75 21.59 13.55
N ASN A 254 -4.44 21.76 14.67
CA ASN A 254 -4.79 23.08 15.22
C ASN A 254 -3.56 23.95 15.55
N TYR A 255 -2.42 23.36 15.88
CA TYR A 255 -1.18 24.10 16.10
C TYR A 255 -0.50 24.56 14.80
N LEU A 256 -0.89 24.00 13.66
CA LEU A 256 -0.30 24.37 12.37
C LEU A 256 -0.82 25.72 11.89
N ARG A 257 0.10 26.54 11.40
CA ARG A 257 -0.22 27.87 10.88
C ARG A 257 -1.23 27.75 9.73
N GLY A 258 -2.38 28.39 9.90
CA GLY A 258 -3.46 28.41 8.90
C GLY A 258 -4.53 27.34 9.09
N LEU A 259 -4.38 26.44 10.08
CA LEU A 259 -5.34 25.38 10.40
C LEU A 259 -5.93 25.52 11.82
N GLN A 260 -5.75 26.68 12.45
CA GLN A 260 -6.34 26.94 13.77
C GLN A 260 -7.87 26.85 13.70
N GLY A 261 -8.47 26.04 14.58
CA GLY A 261 -9.91 25.82 14.67
C GLY A 261 -10.45 24.69 13.80
N ILE A 262 -9.59 23.88 13.15
CA ILE A 262 -10.01 22.83 12.21
C ILE A 262 -10.95 21.79 12.82
N ASP A 263 -10.81 21.52 14.11
CA ASP A 263 -11.67 20.60 14.88
C ASP A 263 -13.12 21.08 14.97
N ARG A 264 -13.35 22.40 14.96
CA ARG A 264 -14.69 23.01 14.99
C ARG A 264 -15.28 23.22 13.60
N GLU A 265 -14.42 23.24 12.58
CA GLU A 265 -14.79 23.55 11.19
C GLU A 265 -15.14 22.32 10.37
N ALA A 266 -14.62 21.16 10.78
CA ALA A 266 -14.84 19.90 10.11
C ALA A 266 -16.33 19.51 10.17
N VAL A 267 -16.90 19.31 8.98
CA VAL A 267 -18.31 18.97 8.76
C VAL A 267 -18.50 17.46 8.60
N VAL A 268 -17.46 16.78 8.10
CA VAL A 268 -17.47 15.34 7.87
C VAL A 268 -16.17 14.74 8.39
N PHE A 269 -16.30 13.63 9.12
CA PHE A 269 -15.22 12.76 9.52
C PHE A 269 -15.48 11.37 8.96
N GLU A 270 -14.54 10.85 8.17
CA GLU A 270 -14.45 9.42 7.91
C GLU A 270 -13.10 8.91 8.41
N GLU A 271 -13.08 7.72 8.97
CA GLU A 271 -11.89 7.14 9.58
C GLU A 271 -11.63 5.75 9.01
N ARG A 272 -10.34 5.41 8.82
CA ARG A 272 -9.89 4.04 8.57
C ARG A 272 -8.80 3.68 9.55
N THR A 273 -8.87 2.46 10.03
CA THR A 273 -7.97 1.92 11.05
C THR A 273 -7.27 0.68 10.53
N PRO A 274 -6.26 0.16 11.25
CA PRO A 274 -5.67 -1.13 10.93
C PRO A 274 -6.68 -2.30 10.88
N LEU A 275 -7.81 -2.21 11.62
CA LEU A 275 -8.90 -3.19 11.52
C LEU A 275 -9.58 -3.15 10.15
N ASP A 276 -9.88 -1.95 9.62
CA ASP A 276 -10.47 -1.83 8.29
C ASP A 276 -9.57 -2.45 7.22
N PHE A 277 -8.25 -2.32 7.33
CA PHE A 277 -7.33 -2.97 6.40
C PHE A 277 -7.36 -4.50 6.53
N ALA A 278 -7.44 -5.03 7.75
CA ALA A 278 -7.53 -6.46 7.98
C ALA A 278 -8.86 -7.06 7.49
N GLU A 279 -9.97 -6.38 7.76
CA GLU A 279 -11.32 -6.89 7.49
C GLU A 279 -11.78 -6.64 6.07
N ARG A 280 -11.54 -5.44 5.53
CA ARG A 280 -12.04 -5.03 4.20
C ARG A 280 -11.07 -5.37 3.08
N LEU A 281 -9.76 -5.26 3.33
CA LEU A 281 -8.72 -5.51 2.32
C LEU A 281 -8.06 -6.88 2.48
N GLY A 282 -8.40 -7.64 3.54
CA GLY A 282 -7.76 -8.92 3.84
C GLY A 282 -6.26 -8.79 4.13
N ALA A 283 -5.80 -7.61 4.57
CA ALA A 283 -4.39 -7.35 4.86
C ALA A 283 -3.98 -8.07 6.14
N HIS A 284 -2.95 -8.92 6.07
CA HIS A 284 -2.49 -9.66 7.23
C HIS A 284 -1.98 -8.70 8.32
N LEU A 285 -2.45 -8.91 9.56
CA LEU A 285 -2.19 -8.03 10.71
C LEU A 285 -2.63 -6.57 10.50
N GLY A 286 -3.46 -6.28 9.49
CA GLY A 286 -3.79 -4.89 9.13
C GLY A 286 -2.59 -4.09 8.63
N ALA A 287 -1.51 -4.75 8.17
CA ALA A 287 -0.33 -4.07 7.65
C ALA A 287 -0.65 -3.35 6.33
N ALA A 288 -0.38 -2.04 6.26
CA ALA A 288 -0.80 -1.22 5.13
C ALA A 288 -0.04 -1.52 3.82
N PHE A 289 1.17 -2.11 3.92
CA PHE A 289 2.08 -2.34 2.80
C PHE A 289 2.60 -3.79 2.74
N SER A 290 1.90 -4.73 3.41
CA SER A 290 2.26 -6.15 3.52
C SER A 290 3.59 -6.36 4.25
N LEU A 291 4.64 -6.88 3.60
CA LEU A 291 5.92 -7.18 4.24
C LEU A 291 6.79 -5.93 4.44
N GLU A 292 7.48 -5.85 5.59
CA GLU A 292 8.44 -4.77 5.89
C GLU A 292 9.62 -4.81 4.87
N PRO A 293 10.02 -3.66 4.29
CA PRO A 293 11.08 -3.56 3.29
C PRO A 293 12.50 -3.59 3.88
N VAL A 294 12.79 -4.57 4.76
CA VAL A 294 14.17 -4.89 5.14
C VAL A 294 14.87 -5.61 3.99
N LEU A 295 16.22 -5.60 3.94
CA LEU A 295 16.98 -6.15 2.81
C LEU A 295 16.58 -7.60 2.48
N GLY A 296 16.47 -8.46 3.49
CA GLY A 296 16.08 -9.87 3.34
C GLY A 296 14.60 -10.13 3.03
N GLN A 297 13.78 -9.07 2.87
CA GLN A 297 12.37 -9.14 2.47
C GLN A 297 12.05 -8.15 1.35
N SER A 298 13.08 -7.64 0.66
CA SER A 298 12.95 -6.65 -0.42
C SER A 298 13.29 -7.28 -1.78
N ALA A 299 12.63 -6.80 -2.83
CA ALA A 299 12.90 -7.17 -4.22
C ALA A 299 12.98 -8.69 -4.42
N TYR A 300 14.18 -9.20 -4.68
CA TYR A 300 14.43 -10.62 -4.96
C TYR A 300 14.00 -11.55 -3.81
N PHE A 301 14.06 -11.09 -2.56
CA PHE A 301 13.75 -11.94 -1.39
C PHE A 301 12.27 -11.95 -0.99
N ARG A 302 11.41 -11.24 -1.71
CA ARG A 302 9.95 -11.39 -1.54
C ARG A 302 9.48 -12.73 -2.10
N PRO A 303 8.33 -13.24 -1.64
CA PRO A 303 7.61 -14.30 -2.35
C PRO A 303 7.54 -13.99 -3.86
N HIS A 304 7.98 -14.94 -4.67
CA HIS A 304 8.00 -14.79 -6.13
C HIS A 304 6.59 -14.96 -6.73
N ASN A 305 6.43 -14.49 -7.96
CA ASN A 305 5.15 -14.44 -8.66
C ASN A 305 4.62 -15.82 -9.07
N ARG A 306 5.47 -16.86 -9.16
CA ARG A 306 5.04 -18.27 -9.18
C ARG A 306 4.86 -18.74 -7.74
N GLY A 307 3.65 -19.17 -7.39
CA GLY A 307 3.32 -19.66 -6.06
C GLY A 307 3.89 -21.05 -5.78
N ALA A 308 3.74 -21.52 -4.54
CA ALA A 308 4.24 -22.82 -4.10
C ALA A 308 3.53 -24.02 -4.75
N VAL A 309 2.38 -23.79 -5.39
CA VAL A 309 1.58 -24.82 -6.06
C VAL A 309 1.53 -24.50 -7.55
N PRO A 310 1.75 -25.48 -8.45
CA PRO A 310 1.60 -25.27 -9.89
C PRO A 310 0.24 -24.69 -10.23
N GLY A 311 0.22 -23.67 -11.10
CA GLY A 311 -0.99 -22.92 -11.46
C GLY A 311 -1.42 -21.84 -10.46
N LEU A 312 -0.79 -21.74 -9.28
CA LEU A 312 -0.95 -20.59 -8.38
C LEU A 312 0.07 -19.51 -8.73
N TYR A 313 -0.40 -18.28 -8.89
CA TYR A 313 0.43 -17.11 -9.07
C TYR A 313 0.10 -16.06 -8.02
N LEU A 314 1.09 -15.24 -7.70
CA LEU A 314 0.97 -14.15 -6.74
C LEU A 314 1.24 -12.83 -7.45
N VAL A 315 0.57 -11.77 -7.01
CA VAL A 315 0.78 -10.41 -7.47
C VAL A 315 0.47 -9.44 -6.34
N GLY A 316 1.11 -8.27 -6.34
CA GLY A 316 0.78 -7.18 -5.42
C GLY A 316 1.90 -6.87 -4.44
N ALA A 317 1.58 -6.12 -3.39
CA ALA A 317 2.57 -5.47 -2.53
C ALA A 317 3.47 -6.46 -1.77
N GLY A 318 2.92 -7.60 -1.32
CA GLY A 318 3.65 -8.67 -0.64
C GLY A 318 4.50 -9.54 -1.56
N THR A 319 4.38 -9.37 -2.88
CA THR A 319 5.03 -10.21 -3.89
C THR A 319 6.16 -9.44 -4.56
N HIS A 320 7.12 -10.17 -5.13
CA HIS A 320 8.16 -9.57 -5.95
C HIS A 320 7.57 -8.64 -7.04
N PRO A 321 8.13 -7.43 -7.25
CA PRO A 321 9.29 -6.85 -6.55
C PRO A 321 8.97 -6.15 -5.21
N GLY A 322 7.74 -5.70 -4.98
CA GLY A 322 7.33 -5.14 -3.68
C GLY A 322 6.20 -4.12 -3.74
N ALA A 323 6.06 -3.38 -2.64
CA ALA A 323 4.99 -2.41 -2.41
C ALA A 323 5.17 -1.08 -3.18
N GLY A 324 4.12 -0.26 -3.15
CA GLY A 324 4.00 0.99 -3.91
C GLY A 324 3.41 0.78 -5.30
N ILE A 325 2.74 1.79 -5.85
CA ILE A 325 2.06 1.71 -7.17
C ILE A 325 3.02 1.19 -8.26
N PRO A 326 4.25 1.71 -8.42
CA PRO A 326 5.18 1.16 -9.41
C PRO A 326 5.54 -0.31 -9.14
N GLY A 327 5.77 -0.67 -7.88
CA GLY A 327 6.12 -2.02 -7.46
C GLY A 327 5.03 -3.04 -7.80
N VAL A 328 3.77 -2.72 -7.51
CA VAL A 328 2.63 -3.62 -7.80
C VAL A 328 2.34 -3.72 -9.29
N LEU A 329 2.52 -2.64 -10.07
CA LEU A 329 2.38 -2.68 -11.53
C LEU A 329 3.49 -3.54 -12.17
N LEU A 330 4.73 -3.45 -11.69
CA LEU A 330 5.81 -4.34 -12.10
C LEU A 330 5.53 -5.79 -11.71
N SER A 331 4.98 -6.02 -10.51
CA SER A 331 4.54 -7.34 -10.07
C SER A 331 3.52 -7.92 -11.06
N ALA A 332 2.50 -7.14 -11.45
CA ALA A 332 1.48 -7.57 -12.41
C ALA A 332 2.06 -7.86 -13.80
N ARG A 333 3.00 -7.04 -14.27
CA ARG A 333 3.71 -7.28 -15.54
C ARG A 333 4.53 -8.58 -15.52
N ILE A 334 5.20 -8.87 -14.41
CA ILE A 334 5.97 -10.11 -14.24
C ILE A 334 5.03 -11.30 -14.17
N THR A 335 4.00 -11.24 -13.31
CA THR A 335 3.03 -12.32 -13.12
C THR A 335 2.32 -12.67 -14.42
N SER A 336 1.80 -11.69 -15.14
CA SER A 336 1.11 -11.93 -16.43
C SER A 336 2.02 -12.62 -17.45
N ARG A 337 3.30 -12.24 -17.55
CA ARG A 337 4.27 -12.93 -18.42
C ARG A 337 4.45 -14.40 -18.03
N LEU A 338 4.60 -14.68 -16.73
CA LEU A 338 4.81 -16.04 -16.23
C LEU A 338 3.57 -16.93 -16.44
N VAL A 339 2.37 -16.37 -16.25
CA VAL A 339 1.11 -17.06 -16.56
C VAL A 339 1.03 -17.42 -18.03
N LEU A 340 1.35 -16.49 -18.93
CA LEU A 340 1.33 -16.73 -20.37
C LEU A 340 2.34 -17.81 -20.79
N GLU A 341 3.56 -17.74 -20.24
CA GLU A 341 4.63 -18.73 -20.47
C GLU A 341 4.18 -20.14 -20.05
N ASP A 342 3.70 -20.29 -18.81
CA ASP A 342 3.33 -21.58 -18.24
C ASP A 342 2.06 -22.18 -18.87
N LEU A 343 1.18 -21.34 -19.43
CA LEU A 343 -0.02 -21.77 -20.17
C LEU A 343 0.22 -21.90 -21.67
N ALA A 344 1.45 -21.67 -22.15
CA ALA A 344 1.80 -21.64 -23.57
C ALA A 344 0.89 -20.72 -24.41
N MET A 345 0.56 -19.55 -23.86
CA MET A 345 -0.30 -18.54 -24.50
C MET A 345 0.54 -17.42 -25.12
N SER A 346 0.16 -16.98 -26.32
CA SER A 346 0.76 -15.80 -26.95
C SER A 346 0.18 -14.51 -26.36
N ARG A 347 1.02 -13.50 -26.16
CA ARG A 347 0.56 -12.15 -25.79
C ARG A 347 -0.13 -11.52 -26.99
N LYS A 348 -1.43 -11.22 -26.87
CA LYS A 348 -2.14 -10.38 -27.84
C LYS A 348 -1.95 -8.91 -27.45
N THR A 349 -1.47 -8.08 -28.36
CA THR A 349 -1.46 -6.63 -28.18
C THR A 349 -2.87 -6.15 -28.45
N VAL A 350 -3.49 -5.49 -27.47
CA VAL A 350 -4.75 -4.79 -27.67
C VAL A 350 -4.49 -3.30 -27.70
N VAL A 351 -4.90 -2.64 -28.78
CA VAL A 351 -4.83 -1.19 -28.93
C VAL A 351 -6.22 -0.65 -28.62
N ALA A 352 -6.38 -0.02 -27.46
CA ALA A 352 -7.58 0.72 -27.12
C ALA A 352 -7.33 2.21 -27.44
N PRO A 353 -8.18 2.86 -28.26
CA PRO A 353 -8.06 4.29 -28.52
C PRO A 353 -8.23 5.10 -27.24
N VAL A 354 -7.30 6.03 -26.97
CA VAL A 354 -7.24 6.84 -25.75
C VAL A 354 -8.51 7.68 -25.58
N GLU A 355 -9.12 8.08 -26.69
CA GLU A 355 -10.36 8.86 -26.75
C GLU A 355 -11.53 8.16 -26.05
N ARG A 356 -11.53 6.81 -25.98
CA ARG A 356 -12.55 6.05 -25.25
C ARG A 356 -12.37 6.06 -23.73
N LEU A 357 -11.14 6.26 -23.24
CA LEU A 357 -10.83 6.34 -21.80
C LEU A 357 -11.07 7.75 -21.24
N LEU A 358 -11.13 8.77 -22.12
CA LEU A 358 -11.33 10.17 -21.76
C LEU A 358 -12.80 10.61 -21.75
N VAL A 359 -13.73 9.73 -22.12
CA VAL A 359 -15.16 10.05 -22.08
C VAL A 359 -15.57 10.23 -20.61
N GLU A 360 -15.95 11.45 -20.23
CA GLU A 360 -16.63 11.70 -18.96
C GLU A 360 -17.83 10.76 -18.86
N PRO A 361 -18.14 10.22 -17.68
CA PRO A 361 -19.37 9.45 -17.50
C PRO A 361 -20.55 10.40 -17.71
N THR A 362 -21.00 10.54 -18.96
CA THR A 362 -22.27 11.16 -19.29
C THR A 362 -23.34 10.38 -18.53
N GLY A 363 -24.06 11.09 -17.67
CA GLY A 363 -24.93 10.52 -16.66
C GLY A 363 -25.89 9.45 -17.17
N GLY A 364 -26.21 8.53 -16.27
CA GLY A 364 -27.35 7.63 -16.39
C GLY A 364 -27.08 6.35 -17.18
N ARG A 365 -26.54 5.33 -16.51
CA ARG A 365 -26.96 3.95 -16.79
C ARG A 365 -27.70 3.44 -15.56
N GLY A 366 -29.01 3.30 -15.73
CA GLY A 366 -29.90 2.77 -14.71
C GLY A 366 -29.40 1.42 -14.21
N ARG A 367 -29.40 1.28 -12.90
CA ARG A 367 -29.35 -0.01 -12.22
C ARG A 367 -30.55 -0.83 -12.69
N ARG A 368 -30.29 -1.97 -13.31
CA ARG A 368 -31.13 -3.17 -13.22
C ARG A 368 -30.24 -4.35 -12.94
#